data_AF-A0A7Y5LAV1-F1
#
_entry.id   AF-A0A7Y5LAV1-F1
#
_cell.length_a   1.000
_cell.length_b   1.000
_cell.length_c   1.000
_cell.angle_alpha   90.00
_cell.angle_beta   90.00
_cell.angle_gamma   90.00
#
_symmetry.space_group_name_H-M   'P 1'
#
loop_
_entity.id
_entity.type
_entity.pdbx_description
1 polymer ?
#
loop_
_entity_poly.entity_id
_entity_poly.type
_entity_poly.pdbx_seq_one_letter_code
_entity_poly.pdbx_strand_id
1 'polypeptide(L)'
;MNKRLSLAALLFLPLLISCGGGHFTMADFQRVKKIDAHVHLNAGNAAFVEAAQAHNFRLLTINVDYPDFPPVAEQQRLALTHQQAHPAQVAFAATFLMHGWDEPGWQEGALRHLDEAIAAGAVAVKVWKNIGMDFRGQDSALVMIDNPRFDPIFQHLLQKNVVLIGHQGEPKNCWLPIDEMTVNNDKSYFKEHPQYHMYLHPEFPSYEEQMSARDRMLERNR
;
A
#
# COMPACT_ATOMS: atom_id res chain seq x y z
N MET A 1 -85.61 -16.03 -5.48
CA MET A 1 -84.68 -15.37 -4.53
C MET A 1 -83.27 -15.90 -4.85
N ASN A 2 -82.28 -15.08 -5.25
CA ASN A 2 -81.52 -14.11 -4.45
C ASN A 2 -81.02 -14.74 -3.12
N LYS A 3 -79.75 -14.76 -2.70
CA LYS A 3 -78.43 -14.25 -3.14
C LYS A 3 -77.38 -15.22 -2.51
N ARG A 4 -76.09 -15.35 -2.87
CA ARG A 4 -75.09 -14.59 -3.66
C ARG A 4 -73.99 -15.59 -4.08
N LEU A 5 -73.10 -15.25 -5.01
CA LEU A 5 -71.74 -15.83 -5.03
C LEU A 5 -70.83 -14.95 -4.16
N SER A 6 -70.05 -15.54 -3.25
CA SER A 6 -68.94 -14.84 -2.59
C SER A 6 -67.67 -15.02 -3.41
N LEU A 7 -67.32 -13.98 -4.18
CA LEU A 7 -66.06 -13.92 -4.88
C LEU A 7 -64.95 -13.64 -3.86
N ALA A 8 -64.18 -14.67 -3.49
CA ALA A 8 -63.02 -14.52 -2.62
C ALA A 8 -61.90 -13.82 -3.40
N ALA A 9 -61.88 -12.49 -3.35
CA ALA A 9 -60.79 -11.70 -3.92
C ALA A 9 -59.51 -11.95 -3.11
N LEU A 10 -58.64 -12.82 -3.62
CA LEU A 10 -57.25 -12.88 -3.16
C LEU A 10 -56.58 -11.55 -3.52
N LEU A 11 -56.49 -10.67 -2.53
CA LEU A 11 -55.61 -9.51 -2.55
C LEU A 11 -54.16 -10.01 -2.56
N PHE A 12 -53.65 -10.24 -3.76
CA PHE A 12 -52.23 -10.46 -4.01
C PHE A 12 -51.52 -9.13 -3.74
N LEU A 13 -51.19 -8.88 -2.47
CA LEU A 13 -50.37 -7.74 -2.08
C LEU A 13 -48.95 -8.00 -2.62
N PRO A 14 -48.45 -7.25 -3.62
CA PRO A 14 -47.08 -7.41 -4.04
C PRO A 14 -46.20 -6.96 -2.88
N LEU A 15 -45.51 -7.91 -2.25
CA LEU A 15 -44.37 -7.58 -1.39
C LEU A 15 -43.30 -6.97 -2.29
N LEU A 16 -43.37 -5.65 -2.42
CA LEU A 16 -42.25 -4.82 -2.82
C LEU A 16 -41.19 -4.94 -1.73
N ILE A 17 -40.44 -6.04 -1.78
CA ILE A 17 -39.12 -6.15 -1.16
C ILE A 17 -38.24 -5.19 -1.93
N SER A 18 -38.39 -3.90 -1.60
CA SER A 18 -37.35 -2.93 -1.85
C SER A 18 -36.10 -3.50 -1.20
N CYS A 19 -35.09 -3.80 -2.02
CA CYS A 19 -33.75 -4.03 -1.52
C CYS A 19 -33.29 -2.73 -0.88
N GLY A 20 -33.62 -2.54 0.40
CA GLY A 20 -33.13 -1.47 1.22
C GLY A 20 -31.63 -1.63 1.34
N GLY A 21 -30.90 -1.03 0.40
CA GLY A 21 -29.45 -0.95 0.39
C GLY A 21 -29.02 -0.25 1.67
N GLY A 22 -28.68 -1.04 2.68
CA GLY A 22 -28.27 -0.55 3.99
C GLY A 22 -26.91 0.12 3.88
N HIS A 23 -26.90 1.38 3.49
CA HIS A 23 -25.71 2.23 3.56
C HIS A 23 -25.29 2.36 5.03
N PHE A 24 -23.98 2.26 5.28
CA PHE A 24 -23.46 2.53 6.61
C PHE A 24 -23.66 4.01 6.97
N THR A 25 -24.12 4.22 8.19
CA THR A 25 -24.28 5.53 8.82
C THR A 25 -23.16 5.77 9.84
N MET A 26 -23.05 6.98 10.39
CA MET A 26 -22.06 7.25 11.44
C MET A 26 -22.29 6.43 12.72
N ALA A 27 -23.53 6.00 12.99
CA ALA A 27 -23.85 5.07 14.07
C ALA A 27 -23.20 3.69 13.89
N ASP A 28 -22.78 3.36 12.68
CA ASP A 28 -22.18 2.08 12.33
C ASP A 28 -20.65 2.09 12.41
N PHE A 29 -20.04 3.27 12.58
CA PHE A 29 -18.59 3.45 12.50
C PHE A 29 -17.84 2.52 13.46
N GLN A 30 -18.27 2.38 14.71
CA GLN A 30 -17.58 1.51 15.68
C GLN A 30 -17.74 0.01 15.39
N ARG A 31 -18.84 -0.40 14.74
CA ARG A 31 -19.17 -1.83 14.51
C ARG A 31 -18.69 -2.38 13.16
N VAL A 32 -18.51 -1.54 12.15
CA VAL A 32 -18.03 -1.97 10.82
C VAL A 32 -16.58 -2.42 10.89
N LYS A 33 -16.28 -3.61 10.37
CA LYS A 33 -14.90 -4.10 10.21
C LYS A 33 -14.19 -3.27 9.14
N LYS A 34 -13.02 -2.74 9.46
CA LYS A 34 -12.20 -1.92 8.57
C LYS A 34 -10.78 -2.47 8.50
N ILE A 35 -10.07 -2.16 7.43
CA ILE A 35 -8.64 -2.40 7.28
C ILE A 35 -8.01 -1.07 6.93
N ASP A 36 -7.11 -0.59 7.78
CA ASP A 36 -6.13 0.40 7.35
C ASP A 36 -5.00 -0.36 6.64
N ALA A 37 -4.89 -0.13 5.33
CA ALA A 37 -3.99 -0.86 4.47
C ALA A 37 -2.58 -0.23 4.38
N HIS A 38 -2.35 0.94 4.98
CA HIS A 38 -1.04 1.59 4.99
C HIS A 38 -0.88 2.45 6.26
N VAL A 39 -0.23 1.89 7.28
CA VAL A 39 0.23 2.63 8.46
C VAL A 39 1.70 2.33 8.77
N HIS A 40 2.33 3.15 9.62
CA HIS A 40 3.69 2.94 10.11
C HIS A 40 3.70 2.95 11.64
N LEU A 41 3.76 1.76 12.26
CA LEU A 41 3.82 1.60 13.72
C LEU A 41 5.25 1.77 14.27
N ASN A 42 5.86 2.91 13.97
CA ASN A 42 7.26 3.24 14.29
C ASN A 42 7.49 3.66 15.76
N ALA A 43 6.55 3.34 16.67
CA ALA A 43 6.65 3.63 18.10
C ALA A 43 6.31 2.37 18.92
N GLY A 44 7.00 2.17 20.04
CA GLY A 44 6.83 1.00 20.89
C GLY A 44 5.60 1.00 21.81
N ASN A 45 4.80 2.07 21.82
CA ASN A 45 3.57 2.14 22.61
C ASN A 45 2.35 1.69 21.80
N ALA A 46 1.37 1.08 22.45
CA ALA A 46 0.20 0.49 21.81
C ALA A 46 -0.95 1.48 21.51
N ALA A 47 -0.84 2.76 21.85
CA ALA A 47 -1.96 3.70 21.86
C ALA A 47 -2.69 3.82 20.50
N PHE A 48 -1.95 3.74 19.38
CA PHE A 48 -2.56 3.72 18.05
C PHE A 48 -3.29 2.41 17.75
N VAL A 49 -2.73 1.27 18.18
CA VAL A 49 -3.35 -0.06 18.01
C VAL A 49 -4.61 -0.19 18.86
N GLU A 50 -4.59 0.31 20.09
CA GLU A 50 -5.75 0.37 21.00
C GLU A 50 -6.87 1.25 20.42
N ALA A 51 -6.55 2.43 19.88
CA ALA A 51 -7.52 3.30 19.21
C ALA A 51 -8.11 2.64 17.95
N ALA A 52 -7.28 1.98 17.13
CA ALA A 52 -7.73 1.21 15.98
C ALA A 52 -8.67 0.06 16.37
N GLN A 53 -8.32 -0.68 17.43
CA GLN A 53 -9.12 -1.78 17.97
C GLN A 53 -10.48 -1.31 18.50
N ALA A 54 -10.53 -0.19 19.23
CA ALA A 54 -11.76 0.44 19.72
C ALA A 54 -12.71 0.89 18.59
N HIS A 55 -12.21 0.98 17.36
CA HIS A 55 -12.97 1.34 16.16
C HIS A 55 -13.01 0.21 15.11
N ASN A 56 -12.74 -1.03 15.50
CA ASN A 56 -12.82 -2.24 14.67
C ASN A 56 -12.00 -2.16 13.37
N PHE A 57 -10.86 -1.47 13.42
CA PHE A 57 -9.83 -1.54 12.40
C PHE A 57 -8.88 -2.72 12.64
N ARG A 58 -8.45 -3.34 11.55
CA ARG A 58 -7.19 -4.07 11.44
C ARG A 58 -6.17 -3.17 10.75
N LEU A 59 -4.90 -3.33 11.08
CA LEU A 59 -3.80 -2.49 10.62
C LEU A 59 -2.79 -3.32 9.83
N LEU A 60 -2.40 -2.85 8.65
CA LEU A 60 -1.21 -3.31 7.96
C LEU A 60 -0.09 -2.28 8.19
N THR A 61 0.83 -2.58 9.11
CA THR A 61 2.03 -1.76 9.29
C THR A 61 3.05 -2.07 8.20
N ILE A 62 3.62 -1.06 7.56
CA ILE A 62 4.48 -1.22 6.40
C ILE A 62 5.89 -0.75 6.71
N ASN A 63 6.87 -1.63 6.54
CA ASN A 63 8.28 -1.27 6.63
C ASN A 63 8.71 -0.55 5.34
N VAL A 64 9.58 0.46 5.45
CA VAL A 64 10.12 1.22 4.30
C VAL A 64 11.59 1.59 4.49
N ASP A 65 12.36 1.55 3.40
CA ASP A 65 13.72 2.08 3.33
C ASP A 65 13.69 3.62 3.15
N TYR A 66 13.40 4.34 4.24
CA TYR A 66 13.19 5.79 4.25
C TYR A 66 14.00 6.47 5.38
N PRO A 67 14.88 7.47 5.07
CA PRO A 67 15.81 8.03 6.07
C PRO A 67 15.19 8.69 7.31
N ASP A 68 13.99 9.28 7.22
CA ASP A 68 13.35 9.94 8.37
C ASP A 68 12.66 8.95 9.33
N PHE A 69 12.60 7.66 8.98
CA PHE A 69 12.03 6.60 9.80
C PHE A 69 13.14 5.83 10.54
N PRO A 70 12.80 5.07 11.62
CA PRO A 70 13.75 4.16 12.23
C PRO A 70 14.34 3.19 11.19
N PRO A 71 15.57 2.67 11.37
CA PRO A 71 16.13 1.67 10.45
C PRO A 71 15.19 0.48 10.24
N VAL A 72 15.19 -0.13 9.05
CA VAL A 72 14.25 -1.22 8.68
C VAL A 72 14.22 -2.37 9.71
N ALA A 73 15.38 -2.71 10.30
CA ALA A 73 15.47 -3.71 11.36
C ALA A 73 14.69 -3.32 12.63
N GLU A 74 14.68 -2.04 13.02
CA GLU A 74 13.90 -1.54 14.15
C GLU A 74 12.42 -1.44 13.81
N GLN A 75 12.07 -1.01 12.59
CA GLN A 75 10.68 -1.08 12.09
C GLN A 75 10.15 -2.53 12.17
N GLN A 76 10.95 -3.54 11.78
CA GLN A 76 10.55 -4.94 11.85
C GLN A 76 10.43 -5.44 13.29
N ARG A 77 11.35 -5.06 14.19
CA ARG A 77 11.26 -5.38 15.61
C ARG A 77 9.98 -4.82 16.24
N LEU A 78 9.62 -3.57 15.90
CA LEU A 78 8.38 -2.93 16.35
C LEU A 78 7.14 -3.60 15.75
N ALA A 79 7.13 -3.88 14.45
CA ALA A 79 6.04 -4.58 13.77
C ALA A 79 5.75 -5.96 14.39
N LEU A 80 6.81 -6.75 14.66
CA LEU A 80 6.69 -8.03 15.35
C LEU A 80 6.20 -7.88 16.79
N THR A 81 6.66 -6.85 17.52
CA THR A 81 6.18 -6.55 18.89
C THR A 81 4.67 -6.31 18.88
N HIS A 82 4.18 -5.45 17.97
CA HIS A 82 2.76 -5.13 17.83
C HIS A 82 1.92 -6.32 17.34
N GLN A 83 2.43 -7.11 16.39
CA GLN A 83 1.76 -8.32 15.90
C GLN A 83 1.66 -9.40 16.99
N GLN A 84 2.69 -9.60 17.81
CA GLN A 84 2.67 -10.59 18.89
C GLN A 84 1.71 -10.19 20.02
N ALA A 85 1.63 -8.89 20.34
CA ALA A 85 0.70 -8.37 21.34
C ALA A 85 -0.76 -8.32 20.83
N HIS A 86 -0.98 -8.03 19.54
CA HIS A 86 -2.30 -7.80 18.95
C HIS A 86 -2.53 -8.58 17.63
N PRO A 87 -2.40 -9.93 17.61
CA PRO A 87 -2.34 -10.73 16.37
C PRO A 87 -3.63 -10.74 15.54
N ALA A 88 -4.77 -10.36 16.12
CA ALA A 88 -6.02 -10.21 15.38
C ALA A 88 -6.13 -8.83 14.67
N GLN A 89 -5.44 -7.81 15.22
CA GLN A 89 -5.48 -6.42 14.76
C GLN A 89 -4.34 -6.12 13.80
N VAL A 90 -3.11 -6.54 14.09
CA VAL A 90 -1.90 -6.11 13.38
C VAL A 90 -1.36 -7.22 12.48
N ALA A 91 -1.09 -6.88 11.22
CA ALA A 91 -0.22 -7.60 10.30
C ALA A 91 0.86 -6.64 9.79
N PHE A 92 1.95 -7.16 9.20
CA PHE A 92 3.01 -6.31 8.64
C PHE A 92 3.45 -6.70 7.24
N ALA A 93 3.91 -5.69 6.49
CA ALA A 93 4.62 -5.86 5.24
C ALA A 93 6.12 -5.58 5.46
N ALA A 94 6.97 -6.51 5.03
CA ALA A 94 8.42 -6.33 5.05
C ALA A 94 8.88 -5.37 3.94
N THR A 95 10.17 -5.04 3.89
CA THR A 95 10.83 -4.37 2.76
C THR A 95 12.23 -4.96 2.62
N PHE A 96 12.99 -4.57 1.61
CA PHE A 96 14.43 -4.81 1.53
C PHE A 96 15.19 -3.48 1.36
N LEU A 97 16.49 -3.48 1.67
CA LEU A 97 17.36 -2.30 1.61
C LEU A 97 18.03 -2.21 0.24
N MET A 98 18.21 -0.99 -0.28
CA MET A 98 19.05 -0.74 -1.46
C MET A 98 20.55 -0.60 -1.12
N HIS A 99 20.89 -0.47 0.15
CA HIS A 99 22.30 -0.43 0.60
C HIS A 99 23.06 -1.68 0.15
N GLY A 100 24.26 -1.48 -0.41
CA GLY A 100 25.09 -2.55 -0.97
C GLY A 100 24.70 -2.99 -2.38
N TRP A 101 23.73 -2.35 -3.06
CA TRP A 101 23.23 -2.73 -4.40
C TRP A 101 24.28 -3.27 -5.37
N ASP A 102 25.39 -2.56 -5.57
CA ASP A 102 26.42 -2.94 -6.55
C ASP A 102 27.29 -4.15 -6.09
N GLU A 103 27.29 -4.50 -4.81
CA GLU A 103 28.05 -5.63 -4.27
C GLU A 103 27.49 -6.97 -4.75
N PRO A 104 28.32 -7.98 -5.08
CA PRO A 104 27.84 -9.24 -5.63
C PRO A 104 26.77 -9.94 -4.78
N GLY A 105 26.92 -9.93 -3.44
CA GLY A 105 26.03 -10.63 -2.51
C GLY A 105 24.75 -9.89 -2.08
N TRP A 106 24.45 -8.73 -2.67
CA TRP A 106 23.28 -7.93 -2.29
C TRP A 106 21.96 -8.68 -2.51
N GLN A 107 21.82 -9.39 -3.63
CA GLN A 107 20.56 -10.03 -4.01
C GLN A 107 20.24 -11.21 -3.09
N GLU A 108 21.24 -12.04 -2.77
CA GLU A 108 21.15 -13.12 -1.81
C GLU A 108 20.89 -12.59 -0.39
N GLY A 109 21.49 -11.46 -0.03
CA GLY A 109 21.22 -10.75 1.22
C GLY A 109 19.76 -10.28 1.33
N ALA A 110 19.23 -9.65 0.28
CA ALA A 110 17.84 -9.20 0.21
C ALA A 110 16.85 -10.37 0.24
N LEU A 111 17.08 -11.42 -0.57
CA LEU A 111 16.26 -12.64 -0.59
C LEU A 111 16.21 -13.31 0.78
N ARG A 112 17.35 -13.47 1.44
CA ARG A 112 17.44 -14.05 2.79
C ARG A 112 16.72 -13.20 3.83
N HIS A 113 16.86 -11.88 3.79
CA HIS A 113 16.12 -10.98 4.68
C HIS A 113 14.59 -11.10 4.50
N LEU A 114 14.13 -11.17 3.24
CA LEU A 114 12.72 -11.38 2.95
C LEU A 114 12.23 -12.75 3.42
N ASP A 115 13.02 -13.81 3.27
CA ASP A 115 12.70 -15.14 3.81
C ASP A 115 12.58 -15.14 5.35
N GLU A 116 13.53 -14.50 6.04
CA GLU A 116 13.50 -14.31 7.49
C GLU A 116 12.23 -13.54 7.92
N ALA A 117 11.86 -12.48 7.20
CA ALA A 117 10.66 -11.68 7.51
C ALA A 117 9.33 -12.41 7.19
N ILE A 118 9.26 -13.14 6.08
CA ILE A 118 8.10 -13.97 5.71
C ILE A 118 7.92 -15.11 6.73
N ALA A 119 9.00 -15.79 7.14
CA ALA A 119 8.97 -16.81 8.18
C ALA A 119 8.54 -16.24 9.55
N ALA A 120 8.86 -14.98 9.83
CA ALA A 120 8.40 -14.27 11.02
C ALA A 120 6.94 -13.76 10.94
N GLY A 121 6.27 -13.91 9.79
CA GLY A 121 4.84 -13.61 9.60
C GLY A 121 4.52 -12.38 8.75
N ALA A 122 5.46 -11.88 7.95
CA ALA A 122 5.18 -10.83 6.97
C ALA A 122 4.16 -11.32 5.92
N VAL A 123 3.09 -10.54 5.69
CA VAL A 123 2.01 -10.91 4.75
C VAL A 123 2.17 -10.30 3.35
N ALA A 124 3.12 -9.37 3.22
CA ALA A 124 3.42 -8.65 2.00
C ALA A 124 4.87 -8.12 2.04
N VAL A 125 5.36 -7.64 0.89
CA VAL A 125 6.62 -6.90 0.77
C VAL A 125 6.33 -5.55 0.12
N LYS A 126 6.88 -4.48 0.69
CA LYS A 126 6.84 -3.12 0.16
C LYS A 126 8.11 -2.86 -0.64
N VAL A 127 7.93 -2.25 -1.81
CA VAL A 127 8.97 -1.46 -2.45
C VAL A 127 8.65 0.01 -2.24
N TRP A 128 9.67 0.77 -1.87
CA TRP A 128 9.58 2.20 -1.57
C TRP A 128 10.09 3.05 -2.74
N LYS A 129 9.70 4.33 -2.74
CA LYS A 129 9.98 5.28 -3.83
C LYS A 129 11.46 5.62 -4.01
N ASN A 130 12.35 5.18 -3.11
CA ASN A 130 13.78 5.30 -3.34
C ASN A 130 14.19 4.57 -4.64
N ILE A 131 13.57 3.43 -4.95
CA ILE A 131 13.67 2.79 -6.26
C ILE A 131 12.90 3.62 -7.29
N GLY A 132 13.61 4.09 -8.32
CA GLY A 132 13.08 4.92 -9.41
C GLY A 132 13.10 6.43 -9.18
N MET A 133 13.22 6.94 -7.94
CA MET A 133 13.26 8.41 -7.67
C MET A 133 14.55 8.91 -7.00
N ASP A 134 15.29 8.09 -6.27
CA ASP A 134 16.42 8.55 -5.44
C ASP A 134 17.67 7.68 -5.61
N PHE A 135 17.52 6.36 -5.47
CA PHE A 135 18.64 5.44 -5.44
C PHE A 135 19.35 5.32 -6.80
N ARG A 136 20.67 5.49 -6.78
CA ARG A 136 21.56 5.39 -7.94
C ARG A 136 22.67 4.38 -7.67
N GLY A 137 23.02 3.57 -8.66
CA GLY A 137 24.17 2.67 -8.60
C GLY A 137 25.49 3.39 -8.88
N GLN A 138 26.58 2.62 -8.99
CA GLN A 138 27.91 3.16 -9.37
C GLN A 138 27.93 3.86 -10.75
N ASP A 139 27.00 3.53 -11.64
CA ASP A 139 26.82 4.19 -12.94
C ASP A 139 26.14 5.58 -12.84
N SER A 140 25.73 6.00 -11.64
CA SER A 140 24.98 7.23 -11.35
C SER A 140 23.60 7.32 -12.02
N ALA A 141 23.12 6.25 -12.67
CA ALA A 141 21.77 6.16 -13.19
C ALA A 141 20.78 5.81 -12.07
N LEU A 142 19.52 6.27 -12.18
CA LEU A 142 18.47 5.84 -11.25
C LEU A 142 18.17 4.36 -11.46
N VAL A 143 18.15 3.60 -10.37
CA VAL A 143 17.77 2.20 -10.41
C VAL A 143 16.25 2.12 -10.51
N MET A 144 15.76 1.91 -11.73
CA MET A 144 14.33 1.76 -12.03
C MET A 144 13.79 0.39 -11.61
N ILE A 145 12.49 0.31 -11.33
CA ILE A 145 11.85 -0.90 -10.78
C ILE A 145 11.91 -2.13 -11.71
N ASP A 146 12.11 -1.94 -13.00
CA ASP A 146 12.27 -2.99 -14.01
C ASP A 146 13.72 -3.37 -14.30
N ASN A 147 14.68 -2.91 -13.46
CA ASN A 147 16.05 -3.38 -13.53
C ASN A 147 16.10 -4.91 -13.32
N PRO A 148 16.72 -5.69 -14.24
CA PRO A 148 16.72 -7.16 -14.16
C PRO A 148 17.29 -7.74 -12.86
N ARG A 149 18.10 -6.98 -12.11
CA ARG A 149 18.62 -7.39 -10.80
C ARG A 149 17.53 -7.50 -9.72
N PHE A 150 16.33 -6.97 -9.95
CA PHE A 150 15.15 -7.26 -9.12
C PHE A 150 14.36 -8.51 -9.55
N ASP A 151 14.54 -9.03 -10.77
CA ASP A 151 13.70 -10.11 -11.29
C ASP A 151 13.70 -11.36 -10.36
N PRO A 152 14.84 -11.82 -9.80
CA PRO A 152 14.84 -12.93 -8.83
C PRO A 152 14.07 -12.64 -7.53
N ILE A 153 14.01 -11.38 -7.07
CA ILE A 153 13.23 -10.98 -5.90
C ILE A 153 11.74 -11.10 -6.21
N PHE A 154 11.27 -10.57 -7.34
CA PHE A 154 9.85 -10.66 -7.70
C PHE A 154 9.41 -12.10 -7.97
N GLN A 155 10.26 -12.91 -8.64
CA GLN A 155 9.99 -14.33 -8.87
C GLN A 155 9.92 -15.13 -7.55
N HIS A 156 10.76 -14.81 -6.56
CA HIS A 156 10.70 -15.42 -5.22
C HIS A 156 9.39 -15.10 -4.48
N LEU A 157 8.91 -13.85 -4.59
CA LEU A 157 7.61 -13.46 -4.01
C LEU A 157 6.43 -14.13 -4.71
N LEU A 158 6.46 -14.25 -6.05
CA LEU A 158 5.47 -15.01 -6.82
C LEU A 158 5.43 -16.48 -6.39
N GLN A 159 6.59 -17.14 -6.32
CA GLN A 159 6.70 -18.56 -5.90
C GLN A 159 6.15 -18.82 -4.49
N LYS A 160 6.24 -17.82 -3.60
CA LYS A 160 5.70 -17.89 -2.23
C LYS A 160 4.28 -17.35 -2.08
N ASN A 161 3.66 -16.86 -3.17
CA ASN A 161 2.36 -16.20 -3.17
C ASN A 161 2.28 -15.01 -2.18
N VAL A 162 3.35 -14.19 -2.14
CA VAL A 162 3.46 -13.01 -1.28
C VAL A 162 3.12 -11.75 -2.06
N VAL A 163 2.25 -10.90 -1.49
CA VAL A 163 1.78 -9.67 -2.14
C VAL A 163 2.91 -8.62 -2.20
N LEU A 164 3.11 -8.03 -3.38
CA LEU A 164 3.97 -6.86 -3.55
C LEU A 164 3.15 -5.57 -3.45
N ILE A 165 3.59 -4.64 -2.61
CA ILE A 165 3.05 -3.29 -2.48
C ILE A 165 4.07 -2.32 -3.10
N GLY A 166 3.67 -1.51 -4.07
CA GLY A 166 4.54 -0.50 -4.69
C GLY A 166 4.38 0.89 -4.06
N HIS A 167 5.39 1.75 -4.25
CA HIS A 167 5.27 3.21 -4.20
C HIS A 167 6.25 3.80 -5.23
N GLN A 168 5.93 3.66 -6.52
CA GLN A 168 6.90 3.86 -7.59
C GLN A 168 6.73 5.24 -8.25
N GLY A 169 6.84 6.30 -7.45
CA GLY A 169 6.66 7.70 -7.88
C GLY A 169 5.55 8.45 -7.15
N GLU A 170 5.45 9.74 -7.45
CA GLU A 170 4.51 10.71 -6.88
C GLU A 170 3.13 10.74 -7.61
N PRO A 171 2.13 11.50 -7.15
CA PRO A 171 0.91 11.76 -7.91
C PRO A 171 1.20 12.46 -9.24
N LYS A 172 0.44 12.17 -10.32
CA LYS A 172 0.70 12.78 -11.65
C LYS A 172 0.76 14.32 -11.65
N ASN A 173 0.01 14.98 -10.76
CA ASN A 173 0.06 16.43 -10.56
C ASN A 173 1.50 16.95 -10.38
N CYS A 174 2.38 16.17 -9.76
CA CYS A 174 3.81 16.45 -9.56
C CYS A 174 4.58 16.77 -10.87
N TRP A 175 4.18 16.21 -12.02
CA TRP A 175 4.79 16.50 -13.33
C TRP A 175 4.03 17.55 -14.15
N LEU A 176 3.01 18.21 -13.59
CA LEU A 176 2.22 19.23 -14.28
C LEU A 176 2.60 20.65 -13.84
N PRO A 177 2.42 21.67 -14.69
CA PRO A 177 2.36 23.06 -14.24
C PRO A 177 1.31 23.22 -13.13
N ILE A 178 1.56 24.11 -12.15
CA ILE A 178 0.65 24.30 -11.00
C ILE A 178 -0.79 24.59 -11.43
N ASP A 179 -0.99 25.35 -12.50
CA ASP A 179 -2.33 25.73 -12.96
C ASP A 179 -3.09 24.54 -13.57
N GLU A 180 -2.38 23.56 -14.15
CA GLU A 180 -2.94 22.32 -14.72
C GLU A 180 -3.18 21.20 -13.70
N MET A 181 -2.61 21.29 -12.49
CA MET A 181 -2.86 20.30 -11.44
C MET A 181 -4.36 20.22 -11.08
N THR A 182 -4.81 19.02 -10.73
CA THR A 182 -6.24 18.72 -10.50
C THR A 182 -6.68 18.83 -9.04
N VAL A 183 -5.74 18.83 -8.10
CA VAL A 183 -6.01 18.80 -6.64
C VAL A 183 -5.44 20.05 -5.98
N ASN A 184 -6.27 20.79 -5.24
CA ASN A 184 -5.85 22.04 -4.59
C ASN A 184 -4.78 21.84 -3.52
N ASN A 185 -4.80 20.70 -2.81
CA ASN A 185 -3.77 20.37 -1.82
C ASN A 185 -2.40 20.21 -2.48
N ASP A 186 -2.34 19.48 -3.61
CA ASP A 186 -1.12 19.30 -4.41
C ASP A 186 -0.61 20.65 -4.93
N LYS A 187 -1.50 21.56 -5.39
CA LYS A 187 -1.12 22.92 -5.82
C LYS A 187 -0.41 23.70 -4.72
N SER A 188 -0.89 23.63 -3.48
CA SER A 188 -0.23 24.29 -2.35
C SER A 188 1.09 23.59 -1.99
N TYR A 189 1.06 22.26 -1.87
CA TYR A 189 2.22 21.45 -1.50
C TYR A 189 3.40 21.65 -2.45
N PHE A 190 3.20 21.54 -3.76
CA PHE A 190 4.27 21.68 -4.75
C PHE A 190 4.73 23.14 -4.95
N LYS A 191 3.91 24.14 -4.59
CA LYS A 191 4.35 25.55 -4.47
C LYS A 191 5.29 25.76 -3.27
N GLU A 192 5.01 25.11 -2.15
CA GLU A 192 5.78 25.23 -0.90
C GLU A 192 7.00 24.30 -0.86
N HIS A 193 7.01 23.25 -1.67
CA HIS A 193 8.07 22.24 -1.76
C HIS A 193 8.51 22.03 -3.22
N PRO A 194 9.13 23.04 -3.88
CA PRO A 194 9.55 22.96 -5.28
C PRO A 194 10.54 21.82 -5.54
N GLN A 195 11.35 21.42 -4.56
CA GLN A 195 12.27 20.27 -4.66
C GLN A 195 11.56 18.92 -4.86
N TYR A 196 10.26 18.86 -4.63
CA TYR A 196 9.42 17.69 -4.91
C TYR A 196 8.50 17.90 -6.11
N HIS A 197 8.56 19.04 -6.81
CA HIS A 197 7.71 19.35 -7.97
C HIS A 197 8.43 18.93 -9.26
N MET A 198 8.28 17.66 -9.66
CA MET A 198 9.03 17.06 -10.78
C MET A 198 8.90 17.80 -12.13
N TYR A 199 7.86 18.60 -12.35
CA TYR A 199 7.79 19.52 -13.50
C TYR A 199 8.99 20.48 -13.60
N LEU A 200 9.58 20.88 -12.46
CA LEU A 200 10.76 21.75 -12.39
C LEU A 200 12.09 20.98 -12.52
N HIS A 201 12.03 19.64 -12.54
CA HIS A 201 13.17 18.75 -12.39
C HIS A 201 13.27 17.73 -13.54
N PRO A 202 13.52 18.17 -14.79
CA PRO A 202 13.61 17.31 -15.96
C PRO A 202 14.80 16.34 -15.95
N GLU A 203 15.69 16.40 -14.95
CA GLU A 203 16.75 15.43 -14.67
C GLU A 203 16.26 14.13 -14.01
N PHE A 204 15.00 14.08 -13.56
CA PHE A 204 14.33 12.87 -13.07
C PHE A 204 13.40 12.27 -14.14
N PRO A 205 13.01 10.98 -14.01
CA PRO A 205 12.14 10.34 -14.99
C PRO A 205 10.79 11.03 -15.06
N SER A 206 10.24 11.11 -16.27
CA SER A 206 8.86 11.51 -16.51
C SER A 206 7.87 10.54 -15.85
N TYR A 207 6.64 11.01 -15.61
CA TYR A 207 5.54 10.17 -15.15
C TYR A 207 5.35 8.95 -16.07
N GLU A 208 5.41 9.17 -17.38
CA GLU A 208 5.28 8.13 -18.40
C GLU A 208 6.41 7.08 -18.33
N GLU A 209 7.65 7.48 -18.01
CA GLU A 209 8.76 6.54 -17.78
C GLU A 209 8.60 5.70 -16.51
N GLN A 210 8.17 6.30 -15.40
CA GLN A 210 7.87 5.57 -14.15
C GLN A 210 6.76 4.52 -14.38
N MET A 211 5.68 4.92 -15.06
CA MET A 211 4.57 4.04 -15.40
C MET A 211 5.01 2.92 -16.35
N SER A 212 5.83 3.23 -17.36
CA SER A 212 6.35 2.24 -18.30
C SER A 212 7.31 1.25 -17.62
N ALA A 213 8.14 1.70 -16.67
CA ALA A 213 8.99 0.82 -15.88
C ALA A 213 8.15 -0.14 -15.02
N ARG A 214 7.16 0.36 -14.29
CA ARG A 214 6.20 -0.50 -13.56
C ARG A 214 5.55 -1.53 -14.49
N ASP A 215 5.08 -1.11 -15.66
CA ASP A 215 4.31 -2.00 -16.55
C ASP A 215 5.19 -3.09 -17.16
N ARG A 216 6.45 -2.80 -17.51
CA ARG A 216 7.45 -3.82 -17.91
C ARG A 216 7.77 -4.79 -16.77
N MET A 217 7.92 -4.31 -15.53
CA MET A 217 8.12 -5.17 -14.37
C MET A 217 6.91 -6.11 -14.17
N LEU A 218 5.68 -5.58 -14.26
CA LEU A 218 4.47 -6.37 -14.14
C LEU A 218 4.32 -7.40 -15.26
N GLU A 219 4.66 -7.05 -16.51
CA GLU A 219 4.59 -7.97 -17.66
C GLU A 219 5.50 -9.19 -17.52
N ARG A 220 6.71 -9.05 -16.94
CA ARG A 220 7.62 -10.16 -16.62
C ARG A 220 7.13 -11.07 -15.47
N ASN A 221 6.13 -10.62 -14.71
CA ASN A 221 5.73 -11.20 -13.41
C ASN A 221 4.21 -11.44 -13.31
N ARG A 222 3.58 -11.88 -14.42
CA ARG A 222 2.14 -12.25 -14.50
C ARG A 222 1.88 -13.74 -14.30
#